data_AF-A0A965ENK9-F1
#
_entry.id   AF-A0A965ENK9-F1
#
_cell.length_a   1.000
_cell.length_b   1.000
_cell.length_c   1.000
_cell.angle_alpha   90.00
_cell.angle_beta   90.00
_cell.angle_gamma   90.00
#
_symmetry.space_group_name_H-M   'P 1'
#
loop_
_entity.id
_entity.type
_entity.pdbx_description
1 polymer ?
#
loop_
_entity_poly.entity_id
_entity_poly.type
_entity_poly.pdbx_seq_one_letter_code
_entity_poly.pdbx_strand_id
1 'polypeptide(L)'
;MNVPEGNQLELLDIYDVWYNPWWRQTWFKSTCALIVILIVAALSYYVYKRFFVKPVIKQAWQKALEEIDLLAHSDFDDQNKFYSALTSVLKRFMQEEYQVSFVDKTDTEFIQSLETSSLVPEAITQKCKLIFDGVTLIKFAHQKTVHEHMLSSIKLAQDLVKEAAELNRTP
;
A
#
# COMPACT_ATOMS: atom_id res chain seq x y z
N MET A 1 21.26 -81.55 -51.33
CA MET A 1 20.38 -80.42 -51.68
C MET A 1 19.33 -80.33 -50.59
N ASN A 2 19.47 -79.35 -49.70
CA ASN A 2 18.54 -79.04 -48.61
C ASN A 2 18.59 -77.52 -48.44
N VAL A 3 17.45 -76.85 -48.66
CA VAL A 3 17.27 -75.42 -48.40
C VAL A 3 16.42 -75.33 -47.13
N PRO A 4 16.85 -74.59 -46.09
CA PRO A 4 16.20 -74.62 -44.78
C PRO A 4 14.88 -73.86 -44.78
N GLU A 5 14.04 -74.24 -43.82
CA GLU A 5 12.71 -73.74 -43.52
C GLU A 5 12.67 -72.22 -43.50
N GLY A 6 11.83 -71.66 -44.39
CA GLY A 6 11.57 -70.23 -44.46
C GLY A 6 10.82 -69.78 -43.22
N ASN A 7 11.43 -68.87 -42.47
CA ASN A 7 10.83 -68.16 -41.35
C ASN A 7 9.44 -67.65 -41.74
N GLN A 8 8.41 -68.19 -41.09
CA GLN A 8 7.10 -67.55 -41.00
C GLN A 8 7.26 -66.29 -40.16
N LEU A 9 7.73 -65.21 -40.79
CA LEU A 9 7.45 -63.88 -40.30
C LEU A 9 5.96 -63.66 -40.55
N GLU A 10 5.14 -64.03 -39.56
CA GLU A 10 3.80 -63.49 -39.43
C GLU A 10 3.92 -61.97 -39.61
N LEU A 11 3.46 -61.50 -40.76
CA LEU A 11 3.27 -60.08 -41.01
C LEU A 11 2.26 -59.64 -39.98
N LEU A 12 2.74 -59.19 -38.81
CA LEU A 12 1.97 -58.40 -37.87
C LEU A 12 1.34 -57.31 -38.71
N ASP A 13 0.04 -57.45 -38.89
CA ASP A 13 -0.86 -56.50 -39.51
C ASP A 13 -0.59 -55.17 -38.82
N ILE A 14 0.29 -54.35 -39.41
CA ILE A 14 0.50 -52.97 -38.99
C ILE A 14 -0.78 -52.30 -39.44
N TYR A 15 -1.81 -52.44 -38.61
CA TYR A 15 -3.02 -51.66 -38.71
C TYR A 15 -2.55 -50.22 -38.94
N ASP A 16 -2.86 -49.66 -40.10
CA ASP A 16 -2.81 -48.22 -40.30
C ASP A 16 -3.78 -47.62 -39.29
N VAL A 17 -3.27 -47.35 -38.10
CA VAL A 17 -3.97 -46.54 -37.09
C VAL A 17 -4.07 -45.18 -37.74
N TRP A 18 -5.19 -44.93 -38.40
CA TRP A 18 -5.52 -43.62 -38.95
C TRP A 18 -5.48 -42.60 -37.82
N TYR A 19 -4.33 -41.93 -37.69
CA TYR A 19 -4.13 -40.90 -36.70
C TYR A 19 -4.92 -39.69 -37.15
N ASN A 20 -6.14 -39.54 -36.63
CA ASN A 20 -6.85 -38.28 -36.75
C ASN A 20 -6.28 -37.35 -35.68
N PRO A 21 -5.45 -36.37 -36.04
CA PRO A 21 -4.72 -35.62 -35.05
C PRO A 21 -5.72 -34.82 -34.20
N TRP A 22 -5.55 -34.90 -32.88
CA TRP A 22 -6.42 -34.29 -31.89
C TRP A 22 -6.61 -32.78 -32.11
N TRP A 23 -5.63 -32.10 -32.70
CA TRP A 23 -5.71 -30.67 -33.03
C TRP A 23 -6.74 -30.33 -34.13
N ARG A 24 -7.19 -31.31 -34.93
CA ARG A 24 -8.19 -31.10 -36.00
C ARG A 24 -9.61 -31.27 -35.48
N GLN A 25 -9.78 -31.84 -34.29
CA GLN A 25 -11.09 -32.09 -33.72
C GLN A 25 -11.78 -30.78 -33.34
N THR A 26 -13.08 -30.71 -33.58
CA THR A 26 -13.88 -29.48 -33.39
C THR A 26 -13.85 -28.98 -31.95
N TRP A 27 -13.84 -29.89 -30.97
CA TRP A 27 -13.76 -29.53 -29.56
C TRP A 27 -12.43 -28.83 -29.21
N PHE A 28 -11.31 -29.25 -29.80
CA PHE A 28 -10.01 -28.63 -29.58
C PHE A 28 -9.99 -27.19 -30.10
N LYS A 29 -10.56 -26.95 -31.29
CA LYS A 29 -10.71 -25.61 -31.85
C LYS A 29 -11.57 -24.72 -30.96
N SER A 30 -12.68 -25.24 -30.44
CA SER A 30 -13.55 -24.51 -29.51
C SER A 30 -12.83 -24.16 -28.21
N THR A 31 -12.03 -25.08 -27.65
CA THR A 31 -11.21 -24.83 -26.45
C THR A 31 -10.14 -23.76 -26.71
N CYS A 32 -9.44 -23.83 -27.84
CA CYS A 32 -8.47 -22.80 -28.23
C CYS A 32 -9.13 -21.42 -28.40
N ALA A 33 -10.30 -21.36 -29.04
CA ALA A 33 -11.04 -20.11 -29.20
C ALA A 33 -11.44 -19.51 -27.84
N LEU A 34 -11.91 -20.34 -26.91
CA LEU A 34 -12.26 -19.92 -25.55
C LEU A 34 -11.05 -19.37 -24.79
N ILE A 35 -9.90 -20.04 -24.89
CA ILE A 35 -8.65 -19.58 -24.28
C ILE A 35 -8.24 -18.21 -24.84
N VAL A 36 -8.33 -18.02 -26.16
CA VAL A 36 -8.02 -16.73 -26.79
C VAL A 36 -8.96 -15.63 -26.28
N ILE A 37 -10.27 -15.92 -26.17
CA ILE A 37 -11.24 -14.97 -25.62
C ILE A 37 -10.90 -14.61 -24.17
N LEU A 38 -10.54 -15.59 -23.34
CA LEU A 38 -10.13 -15.33 -21.96
C LEU A 38 -8.85 -14.50 -21.87
N ILE A 39 -7.87 -14.76 -22.73
CA ILE A 39 -6.64 -13.96 -22.81
C ILE A 39 -6.97 -12.52 -23.20
N VAL A 40 -7.81 -12.31 -24.22
CA VAL A 40 -8.22 -10.97 -24.66
C VAL A 40 -9.01 -10.24 -23.56
N ALA A 41 -9.91 -10.94 -22.85
CA ALA A 41 -10.66 -10.39 -21.72
C ALA A 41 -9.73 -10.02 -20.56
N ALA A 42 -8.75 -10.87 -20.22
CA ALA A 42 -7.78 -10.59 -19.18
C ALA A 42 -6.87 -9.41 -19.55
N LEU A 43 -6.41 -9.35 -20.81
CA LEU A 43 -5.56 -8.27 -21.31
C LEU A 43 -6.31 -6.93 -21.31
N SER A 44 -7.55 -6.92 -21.83
CA SER A 44 -8.40 -5.73 -21.84
C SER A 44 -8.73 -5.25 -20.42
N TYR A 45 -9.03 -6.16 -19.48
CA TYR A 45 -9.20 -5.84 -18.07
C TYR A 45 -7.92 -5.25 -17.45
N TYR A 46 -6.76 -5.84 -17.73
CA TYR A 46 -5.48 -5.37 -17.22
C TYR A 46 -5.15 -3.96 -17.72
N VAL A 47 -5.33 -3.72 -19.02
CA VAL A 47 -5.14 -2.39 -19.64
C VAL A 47 -6.15 -1.39 -19.07
N TYR A 48 -7.43 -1.77 -18.93
CA TYR A 48 -8.45 -0.92 -18.33
C TYR A 48 -8.08 -0.50 -16.91
N LYS A 49 -7.69 -1.47 -16.06
CA LYS A 49 -7.25 -1.20 -14.69
C LYS A 49 -6.00 -0.33 -14.65
N ARG A 50 -5.06 -0.53 -15.57
CA ARG A 50 -3.79 0.22 -15.57
C ARG A 50 -3.94 1.66 -16.06
N PHE A 51 -4.80 1.91 -17.04
CA PHE A 51 -4.91 3.23 -17.70
C PHE A 51 -6.12 4.05 -17.26
N PHE A 52 -7.26 3.42 -16.94
CA PHE A 52 -8.50 4.13 -16.65
C PHE A 52 -8.83 4.22 -15.16
N VAL A 53 -8.38 3.25 -14.35
CA VAL A 53 -8.46 3.37 -12.89
C VAL A 53 -7.31 4.27 -12.45
N LYS A 54 -7.52 5.58 -12.54
CA LYS A 54 -6.62 6.54 -11.89
C LYS A 54 -6.54 6.15 -10.41
N PRO A 55 -5.33 6.00 -9.83
CA PRO A 55 -5.24 5.82 -8.39
C PRO A 55 -5.99 6.99 -7.76
N VAL A 56 -6.91 6.70 -6.84
CA VAL A 56 -7.55 7.75 -6.04
C VAL A 56 -6.39 8.45 -5.35
N ILE A 57 -6.07 9.66 -5.79
CA ILE A 57 -5.05 10.50 -5.15
C ILE A 57 -5.68 10.89 -3.82
N LYS A 58 -5.49 10.04 -2.80
CA LYS A 58 -5.87 10.37 -1.44
C LYS A 58 -5.11 11.65 -1.10
N GLN A 59 -5.85 12.68 -0.72
CA GLN A 59 -5.23 13.94 -0.29
C GLN A 59 -4.41 13.68 0.98
N ALA A 60 -3.34 14.44 1.20
CA ALA A 60 -2.37 14.22 2.28
C ALA A 60 -3.04 14.06 3.66
N TRP A 61 -4.01 14.93 3.97
CA TRP A 61 -4.80 14.84 5.20
C TRP A 61 -5.62 13.55 5.34
N GLN A 62 -6.18 12.99 4.26
CA GLN A 62 -6.96 11.75 4.31
C GLN A 62 -6.06 10.58 4.68
N LYS A 63 -4.88 10.53 4.05
CA LYS A 63 -3.86 9.51 4.32
C LYS A 63 -3.35 9.63 5.75
N ALA A 64 -3.08 10.84 6.23
CA ALA A 64 -2.65 11.07 7.60
C ALA A 64 -3.72 10.67 8.63
N LEU A 65 -5.00 10.99 8.39
CA LEU A 65 -6.09 10.58 9.29
C LEU A 65 -6.27 9.06 9.33
N GLU A 66 -6.19 8.38 8.19
CA GLU A 66 -6.27 6.92 8.13
C GLU A 66 -5.12 6.26 8.90
N GLU A 67 -3.90 6.78 8.77
CA GLU A 67 -2.75 6.28 9.51
C GLU A 67 -2.84 6.56 11.01
N ILE A 68 -3.32 7.74 11.42
CA ILE A 68 -3.55 8.06 12.83
C ILE A 68 -4.66 7.17 13.41
N ASP A 69 -5.71 6.86 12.63
CA ASP A 69 -6.77 5.96 13.06
C ASP A 69 -6.27 4.52 13.23
N LEU A 70 -5.40 4.05 12.32
CA LEU A 70 -4.70 2.77 12.49
C LEU A 70 -3.84 2.75 13.76
N LEU A 71 -3.15 3.85 14.08
CA LEU A 71 -2.39 4.00 15.31
C LEU A 71 -3.27 3.97 16.57
N ALA A 72 -4.52 4.43 16.49
CA ALA A 72 -5.47 4.40 17.60
C ALA A 72 -5.97 3.00 17.95
N HIS A 73 -6.04 2.12 16.96
CA HIS A 73 -6.52 0.75 17.11
C HIS A 73 -5.40 -0.27 17.28
N SER A 74 -4.13 0.15 17.24
CA SER A 74 -3.00 -0.75 17.44
C SER A 74 -2.65 -0.88 18.92
N ASP A 75 -2.49 -2.12 19.38
CA ASP A 75 -1.92 -2.41 20.69
C ASP A 75 -0.42 -2.12 20.67
N PHE A 76 -0.05 -0.92 21.13
CA PHE A 76 1.34 -0.55 21.33
C PHE A 76 1.81 -0.99 22.72
N ASP A 77 2.56 -2.09 22.75
CA ASP A 77 3.27 -2.56 23.94
C ASP A 77 4.45 -1.62 24.29
N ASP A 78 4.93 -0.86 23.30
CA ASP A 78 6.03 0.10 23.40
C ASP A 78 5.60 1.52 23.03
N GLN A 79 5.59 2.39 24.03
CA GLN A 79 5.19 3.79 23.94
C GLN A 79 6.14 4.60 23.03
N ASN A 80 7.43 4.27 23.00
CA ASN A 80 8.38 4.96 22.15
C ASN A 80 8.09 4.68 20.67
N LYS A 81 7.67 3.45 20.35
CA LYS A 81 7.25 3.08 18.99
C LYS A 81 5.99 3.81 18.58
N PHE A 82 5.01 3.92 19.48
CA PHE A 82 3.81 4.71 19.22
C PHE A 82 4.15 6.16 18.87
N TYR A 83 4.92 6.85 19.71
CA TYR A 83 5.24 8.26 19.47
C TYR A 83 6.13 8.45 18.24
N SER A 84 7.08 7.54 17.99
CA SER A 84 7.88 7.58 16.76
C SER A 84 7.01 7.43 15.50
N ALA A 85 5.99 6.57 15.55
CA ALA A 85 5.06 6.40 14.45
C ALA A 85 4.16 7.64 14.28
N LEU A 86 3.62 8.18 15.38
CA LEU A 86 2.78 9.37 15.36
C LEU A 86 3.53 10.59 14.81
N THR A 87 4.74 10.87 15.29
CA THR A 87 5.54 12.00 14.80
C THR A 87 5.94 11.80 13.35
N SER A 88 6.24 10.57 12.92
CA SER A 88 6.54 10.26 11.51
C SER A 88 5.35 10.54 10.59
N VAL A 89 4.13 10.16 10.99
CA VAL A 89 2.91 10.45 10.23
C VAL A 89 2.71 11.96 10.10
N LEU A 90 2.86 12.71 11.20
CA LEU A 90 2.72 14.16 11.21
C LEU A 90 3.77 14.87 10.36
N LYS A 91 5.04 14.45 10.41
CA LYS A 91 6.10 15.00 9.56
C LYS A 91 5.79 14.82 8.08
N ARG A 92 5.36 13.61 7.69
CA ARG A 92 4.98 13.32 6.31
C ARG A 92 3.76 14.14 5.88
N PHE A 93 2.76 14.26 6.73
CA PHE A 93 1.59 15.12 6.47
C PHE A 93 2.03 16.56 6.21
N MET A 94 2.84 17.15 7.10
CA MET A 94 3.30 18.53 6.96
C MET A 94 4.16 18.74 5.71
N GLN A 95 4.97 17.74 5.34
CA GLN A 95 5.75 17.77 4.09
C GLN A 95 4.84 17.76 2.85
N GLU A 96 3.84 16.88 2.82
CA GLU A 96 2.92 16.76 1.69
C GLU A 96 1.98 17.98 1.58
N GLU A 97 1.53 18.53 2.71
CA GLU A 97 0.55 19.63 2.76
C GLU A 97 1.19 21.01 2.48
N TYR A 98 2.37 21.29 3.06
CA TYR A 98 3.03 22.60 2.94
C TYR A 98 4.24 22.60 1.98
N GLN A 99 4.51 21.47 1.32
CA GLN A 99 5.63 21.29 0.38
C GLN A 99 7.02 21.65 0.97
N VAL A 100 7.18 21.49 2.28
CA VAL A 100 8.45 21.75 2.99
C VAL A 100 9.22 20.44 3.16
N SER A 101 10.51 20.44 2.81
CA SER A 101 11.36 19.25 3.01
C SER A 101 11.76 19.09 4.48
N PHE A 102 11.31 17.98 5.07
CA PHE A 102 11.67 17.55 6.42
C PHE A 102 12.44 16.22 6.43
N VAL A 103 12.95 15.81 5.27
CA VAL A 103 13.74 14.58 5.11
C VAL A 103 14.96 14.64 6.03
N ASP A 104 15.17 13.57 6.79
CA ASP A 104 16.26 13.37 7.75
C ASP A 104 16.32 14.36 8.93
N LYS A 105 15.24 15.11 9.20
CA LYS A 105 15.17 16.01 10.36
C LYS A 105 14.70 15.28 11.62
N THR A 106 15.44 15.50 12.70
CA THR A 106 15.03 15.11 14.05
C THR A 106 13.77 15.86 14.48
N ASP A 107 13.13 15.40 15.56
CA ASP A 107 11.92 16.03 16.10
C ASP A 107 12.14 17.52 16.45
N THR A 108 13.31 17.86 17.00
CA THR A 108 13.68 19.24 17.34
C THR A 108 13.93 20.10 16.10
N GLU A 109 14.68 19.58 15.13
CA GLU A 109 14.95 20.29 13.87
C GLU A 109 13.68 20.48 13.03
N PHE A 110 12.75 19.54 13.12
CA PHE A 110 11.43 19.65 12.51
C PHE A 110 10.65 20.83 13.09
N ILE A 111 10.51 20.93 14.41
CA ILE A 111 9.80 22.05 15.06
C ILE A 111 10.49 23.37 14.74
N GLN A 112 11.83 23.45 14.80
CA GLN A 112 12.57 24.65 14.44
C GLN A 112 12.33 25.06 12.97
N SER A 113 12.22 24.08 12.08
CA SER A 113 11.90 24.32 10.66
C SER A 113 10.48 24.85 10.48
N LEU A 114 9.51 24.39 11.29
CA LEU A 114 8.15 24.94 11.29
C LEU A 114 8.12 26.38 11.81
N GLU A 115 8.85 26.66 12.89
CA GLU A 115 8.95 28.02 13.47
C GLU A 115 9.61 29.03 12.51
N THR A 116 10.52 28.58 11.65
CA THR A 116 11.20 29.44 10.65
C THR A 116 10.41 29.56 9.35
N SER A 117 9.44 28.68 9.10
CA SER A 117 8.70 28.65 7.85
C SER A 117 7.52 29.62 7.88
N SER A 118 7.47 30.56 6.93
CA SER A 118 6.31 31.44 6.75
C SER A 118 5.11 30.75 6.09
N LEU A 119 5.30 29.51 5.59
CA LEU A 119 4.26 28.74 4.92
C LEU A 119 3.32 28.05 5.90
N VAL A 120 3.76 27.85 7.15
CA VAL A 120 3.00 27.12 8.17
C VAL A 120 2.40 28.14 9.14
N PRO A 121 1.08 28.13 9.37
CA PRO A 121 0.46 29.01 10.35
C PRO A 121 1.00 28.75 11.76
N GLU A 122 1.22 29.82 12.52
CA GLU A 122 1.75 29.73 13.89
C GLU A 122 0.89 28.84 14.79
N ALA A 123 -0.43 28.87 14.63
CA ALA A 123 -1.35 27.99 15.37
C ALA A 123 -1.06 26.49 15.16
N ILE A 124 -0.73 26.09 13.93
CA ILE A 124 -0.37 24.70 13.58
C ILE A 124 0.99 24.35 14.19
N THR A 125 1.96 25.25 14.11
CA THR A 125 3.29 25.09 14.71
C THR A 125 3.22 24.87 16.22
N GLN A 126 2.40 25.66 16.93
CA GLN A 126 2.21 25.50 18.38
C GLN A 126 1.58 24.15 18.74
N LYS A 127 0.60 23.67 17.95
CA LYS A 127 -0.01 22.36 18.16
C LYS A 127 0.96 21.20 17.87
N CYS A 128 1.77 21.30 16.82
CA CYS A 128 2.85 20.34 16.56
C CYS A 128 3.80 20.26 17.77
N LYS A 129 4.21 21.41 18.31
CA LYS A 129 5.08 21.48 19.48
C LYS A 129 4.49 20.79 20.70
N LEU A 130 3.20 21.01 20.99
CA LEU A 130 2.50 20.34 22.10
C LEU A 130 2.53 18.80 21.97
N ILE A 131 2.33 18.27 20.76
CA ILE A 131 2.36 16.82 20.52
C ILE A 131 3.77 16.26 20.69
N PHE A 132 4.78 16.96 20.16
CA PHE A 132 6.18 16.53 20.18
C PHE A 132 6.81 16.67 21.58
N ASP A 133 6.44 17.69 22.35
CA ASP A 133 6.83 17.86 23.74
C ASP A 133 6.16 16.82 24.65
N GLY A 134 4.93 16.42 24.31
CA GLY A 134 4.22 15.31 24.97
C GLY A 134 5.04 14.03 25.00
N VAL A 135 5.78 13.71 23.92
CA VAL A 135 6.69 12.55 23.85
C VAL A 135 7.73 12.56 24.99
N THR A 136 8.23 13.75 25.35
CA THR A 136 9.27 13.91 26.37
C THR A 136 8.72 13.71 27.78
N LEU A 137 7.51 14.19 28.05
CA LEU A 137 6.81 14.02 29.33
C LEU A 137 6.54 12.56 29.67
N ILE A 138 6.26 11.74 28.66
CA ILE A 138 5.76 10.38 28.84
C ILE A 138 6.90 9.39 29.14
N LYS A 139 8.13 9.72 28.72
CA LYS A 139 9.35 9.00 29.13
C LYS A 139 9.55 8.99 30.66
N PHE A 140 8.85 9.85 31.40
CA PHE A 140 8.91 9.96 32.85
C PHE A 140 7.58 9.65 33.55
N ALA A 141 6.52 9.27 32.82
CA ALA A 141 5.18 9.07 33.36
C ALA A 141 4.89 7.61 33.78
N HIS A 142 3.95 7.42 34.72
CA HIS A 142 3.48 6.10 35.13
C HIS A 142 2.58 5.44 34.06
N GLN A 143 2.64 4.11 33.94
CA GLN A 143 2.02 3.34 32.84
C GLN A 143 0.52 3.63 32.58
N LYS A 144 -0.30 3.83 33.63
CA LYS A 144 -1.72 4.21 33.48
C LYS A 144 -1.91 5.59 32.84
N THR A 145 -1.10 6.55 33.27
CA THR A 145 -1.11 7.92 32.75
C THR A 145 -0.68 7.93 31.28
N VAL A 146 0.17 7.00 30.86
CA VAL A 146 0.63 6.94 29.47
C VAL A 146 -0.48 6.63 28.48
N HIS A 147 -1.35 5.65 28.76
CA HIS A 147 -2.41 5.30 27.82
C HIS A 147 -3.40 6.46 27.60
N GLU A 148 -3.76 7.18 28.66
CA GLU A 148 -4.58 8.39 28.57
C GLU A 148 -3.90 9.50 27.75
N HIS A 149 -2.59 9.69 27.94
CA HIS A 149 -1.80 10.63 27.14
C HIS A 149 -1.69 10.22 25.66
N MET A 150 -1.61 8.93 25.36
CA MET A 150 -1.61 8.44 23.97
C MET A 150 -2.93 8.78 23.29
N LEU A 151 -4.07 8.46 23.90
CA LEU A 151 -5.39 8.80 23.36
C LEU A 151 -5.57 10.30 23.17
N SER A 152 -5.10 11.11 24.13
CA SER A 152 -5.10 12.57 24.01
C SER A 152 -4.23 13.05 22.83
N SER A 153 -3.05 12.47 22.65
CA SER A 153 -2.13 12.80 21.55
C SER A 153 -2.70 12.44 20.18
N ILE A 154 -3.43 11.32 20.07
CA ILE A 154 -4.16 10.94 18.84
C ILE A 154 -5.20 11.99 18.52
N LYS A 155 -6.01 12.38 19.50
CA LYS A 155 -7.05 13.38 19.31
C LYS A 155 -6.46 14.73 18.86
N LEU A 156 -5.39 15.19 19.53
CA LEU A 156 -4.67 16.40 19.14
C LEU A 156 -4.11 16.31 17.71
N ALA A 157 -3.57 15.16 17.32
CA ALA A 157 -3.06 14.93 15.97
C ALA A 157 -4.17 14.95 14.92
N GLN A 158 -5.32 14.32 15.19
CA GLN A 158 -6.48 14.34 14.30
C GLN A 158 -7.03 15.76 14.13
N ASP A 159 -7.15 16.51 15.22
CA ASP A 159 -7.63 17.90 15.20
C ASP A 159 -6.65 18.80 14.43
N LEU A 160 -5.34 18.61 14.61
CA LEU A 160 -4.30 19.31 13.86
C LEU A 160 -4.44 19.07 12.35
N VAL A 161 -4.58 17.80 11.93
CA VAL A 161 -4.66 17.45 10.51
C VAL A 161 -5.92 18.05 9.86
N LYS A 162 -7.06 18.02 10.57
CA LYS A 162 -8.32 18.60 10.08
C LYS A 162 -8.20 20.11 9.92
N GLU A 163 -7.71 20.80 10.94
CA GLU A 163 -7.57 22.26 10.92
C GLU A 163 -6.54 22.73 9.89
N ALA A 164 -5.38 22.07 9.79
CA ALA A 164 -4.39 22.37 8.77
C ALA A 164 -4.97 22.21 7.35
N ALA A 165 -5.77 21.16 7.13
CA ALA A 165 -6.42 20.93 5.86
C ALA A 165 -7.56 21.92 5.56
N GLU A 166 -8.20 22.50 6.59
CA GLU A 166 -9.19 23.57 6.42
C GLU A 166 -8.52 24.90 6.07
N LEU A 167 -7.47 25.28 6.80
CA LEU A 167 -6.72 26.52 6.61
C LEU A 167 -6.06 26.62 5.22
N ASN A 168 -5.53 25.51 4.71
CA ASN A 168 -4.91 25.49 3.37
C ASN A 168 -5.95 25.53 2.23
N ARG A 169 -7.23 25.31 2.53
CA ARG A 169 -8.33 25.34 1.54
C ARG A 169 -9.09 26.65 1.50
N THR A 170 -8.98 27.48 2.52
CA THR A 170 -9.57 28.82 2.51
C THR A 170 -8.71 29.74 1.64
N PRO A 171 -9.24 30.29 0.53
CA PRO A 171 -8.50 31.14 -0.40
C PRO A 171 -8.14 32.51 0.18
#